data_AF-A0A1B6IBD7-F1
#
_entry.id   AF-A0A1B6IBD7-F1
#
_cell.length_a   1.000
_cell.length_b   1.000
_cell.length_c   1.000
_cell.angle_alpha   90.00
_cell.angle_beta   90.00
_cell.angle_gamma   90.00
#
_symmetry.space_group_name_H-M   'P 1'
#
loop_
_entity.id
_entity.type
_entity.pdbx_description
1 polymer ?
#
loop_
_entity_poly.entity_id
_entity_poly.type
_entity_poly.pdbx_seq_one_letter_code
_entity_poly.pdbx_strand_id
1 'polypeptide(L)'
;MSELQATVEFSVELYKFYNVDLFQRGFYQVRTALRVSPKLPVKVEVTLPRTQKTELVFPACVVNGSGVSKTFQILYRNEEVCLDDAIMFRAHILVDSHKIEETLDRADFCLSVELWFTDQTFGPE
;
A
#
# COMPACT_ATOMS: atom_id res chain seq x y z
N MET A 1 -0.47 -35.44 9.23
CA MET A 1 -0.04 -34.09 8.85
C MET A 1 -0.97 -33.60 7.77
N SER A 2 -1.75 -32.56 8.05
CA SER A 2 -2.65 -31.92 7.09
C SER A 2 -2.25 -30.45 7.00
N GLU A 3 -1.06 -30.24 6.47
CA GLU A 3 -0.60 -28.89 6.11
C GLU A 3 -1.46 -28.37 4.96
N LEU A 4 -1.94 -27.14 5.12
CA LEU A 4 -2.72 -26.42 4.13
C LEU A 4 -1.99 -25.13 3.80
N GLN A 5 -2.13 -24.65 2.56
CA GLN A 5 -1.77 -23.29 2.21
C GLN A 5 -3.01 -22.40 2.34
N ALA A 6 -2.96 -21.44 3.26
CA ALA A 6 -3.94 -20.38 3.36
C ALA A 6 -3.46 -19.14 2.60
N THR A 7 -4.41 -18.42 2.00
CA THR A 7 -4.16 -17.11 1.38
C THR A 7 -5.05 -16.09 2.06
N VAL A 8 -4.45 -15.04 2.62
CA VAL A 8 -5.17 -13.89 3.19
C VAL A 8 -4.98 -12.71 2.27
N GLU A 9 -6.08 -12.04 1.95
CA GLU A 9 -6.14 -10.97 0.97
C GLU A 9 -6.52 -9.64 1.64
N PHE A 10 -5.71 -8.60 1.42
CA PHE A 10 -5.98 -7.24 1.89
C PHE A 10 -6.05 -6.30 0.70
N SER A 11 -7.20 -5.65 0.53
CA SER A 11 -7.38 -4.60 -0.47
C SER A 11 -7.36 -3.23 0.20
N VAL A 12 -6.51 -2.34 -0.30
CA VAL A 12 -6.41 -0.95 0.13
C VAL A 12 -6.84 -0.06 -1.02
N GLU A 13 -7.95 0.64 -0.82
CA GLU A 13 -8.49 1.59 -1.80
C GLU A 13 -8.25 3.02 -1.32
N LEU A 14 -7.36 3.72 -2.01
CA LEU A 14 -7.06 5.13 -1.77
C LEU A 14 -7.99 5.96 -2.65
N TYR A 15 -9.07 6.47 -2.07
CA TYR A 15 -10.06 7.24 -2.82
C TYR A 15 -9.64 8.69 -3.01
N LYS A 16 -9.60 9.47 -1.93
CA LYS A 16 -9.27 10.90 -1.95
C LYS A 16 -8.28 11.24 -0.84
N PHE A 17 -7.37 12.15 -1.14
CA PHE A 17 -6.48 12.78 -0.18
C PHE A 17 -6.98 14.18 0.15
N TYR A 18 -7.23 14.45 1.44
CA TYR A 18 -7.66 15.74 1.95
C TYR A 18 -6.51 16.40 2.70
N ASN A 19 -5.92 17.44 2.10
CA ASN A 19 -4.91 18.23 2.79
C ASN A 19 -5.57 19.19 3.78
N VAL A 20 -5.42 18.96 5.09
CA VAL A 20 -5.89 19.91 6.11
C VAL A 20 -4.93 21.10 6.22
N ASP A 21 -3.66 20.83 6.54
CA ASP A 21 -2.62 21.86 6.71
C ASP A 21 -1.20 21.27 6.63
N LEU A 22 -0.88 20.56 5.54
CA LEU A 22 0.50 20.14 5.27
C LEU A 22 1.40 21.39 5.16
N PHE A 23 2.50 21.36 5.93
CA PHE A 23 3.45 22.48 5.99
C PHE A 23 4.24 22.66 4.69
N GLN A 24 4.56 21.56 4.02
CA GLN A 24 5.38 21.56 2.81
C GLN A 24 4.49 21.53 1.56
N ARG A 25 4.80 22.39 0.60
CA ARG A 25 4.20 22.34 -0.74
C ARG A 25 5.11 21.51 -1.64
N GLY A 26 4.53 20.69 -2.50
CA GLY A 26 5.29 19.84 -3.41
C GLY A 26 4.59 18.52 -3.67
N PHE A 27 5.39 17.49 -3.94
CA PHE A 27 4.86 16.20 -4.37
C PHE A 27 4.81 15.21 -3.22
N TYR A 28 3.73 14.45 -3.21
CA TYR A 28 3.42 13.48 -2.19
C TYR A 28 3.07 12.13 -2.80
N GLN A 29 3.30 11.09 -2.01
CA GLN A 29 2.87 9.72 -2.27
C GLN A 29 2.37 9.10 -0.98
N VAL A 30 1.30 8.32 -1.07
CA VAL A 30 0.91 7.41 0.01
C VAL A 30 1.58 6.07 -0.27
N ARG A 31 2.34 5.56 0.69
CA ARG A 31 2.97 4.24 0.61
C ARG A 31 2.33 3.30 1.61
N THR A 32 2.03 2.11 1.13
CA THR A 32 1.39 1.07 1.93
C THR A 32 2.22 -0.20 1.91
N ALA A 33 2.35 -0.85 3.05
CA ALA A 33 3.09 -2.10 3.17
C ALA A 33 2.40 -3.02 4.16
N LEU A 34 2.20 -4.28 3.79
CA LEU A 34 1.72 -5.31 4.70
C LEU A 34 2.90 -5.94 5.42
N ARG A 35 3.03 -5.66 6.72
CA ARG A 35 4.01 -6.30 7.60
C ARG A 35 3.41 -7.55 8.21
N VAL A 36 4.27 -8.53 8.44
CA VAL A 36 3.93 -9.84 9.01
C VAL A 36 4.99 -10.22 10.03
N SER A 37 4.61 -11.07 10.98
CA SER A 37 5.51 -11.60 11.98
C SER A 37 6.70 -12.34 11.32
N PRO A 38 7.96 -11.99 11.66
CA PRO A 38 9.13 -12.68 11.12
C PRO A 38 9.28 -14.12 11.65
N LYS A 39 8.43 -14.53 12.61
CA LYS A 39 8.43 -15.87 13.20
C LYS A 39 7.69 -16.90 12.34
N LEU A 40 7.02 -16.46 11.27
CA LEU A 40 6.28 -17.32 10.36
C LEU A 40 6.77 -17.10 8.93
N PRO A 41 6.94 -18.17 8.13
CA PRO A 41 7.29 -18.05 6.73
C PRO A 41 6.04 -17.64 5.94
N VAL A 42 5.84 -16.33 5.77
CA VAL A 42 4.75 -15.77 4.98
C VAL A 42 5.31 -15.11 3.73
N LYS A 43 4.78 -15.49 2.56
CA LYS A 43 5.09 -14.82 1.30
C LYS A 43 4.01 -13.78 1.01
N VAL A 44 4.40 -12.51 0.95
CA VAL A 44 3.49 -11.42 0.59
C VAL A 44 3.72 -11.02 -0.87
N GLU A 45 2.66 -11.07 -1.66
CA GLU A 45 2.61 -10.54 -3.03
C GLU A 45 1.84 -9.23 -3.04
N VAL A 46 2.30 -8.26 -3.85
CA VAL A 46 1.64 -6.96 -4.00
C VAL A 46 1.32 -6.71 -5.45
N THR A 47 0.09 -6.32 -5.72
CA THR A 47 -0.41 -6.07 -7.07
C THR A 47 -1.26 -4.81 -7.10
N LEU A 48 -1.35 -4.18 -8.28
CA LEU A 48 -2.21 -3.04 -8.54
C LEU A 48 -3.34 -3.51 -9.48
N PRO A 49 -4.52 -3.87 -8.95
CA PRO A 49 -5.62 -4.37 -9.77
C PRO A 49 -6.16 -3.32 -10.75
N ARG A 50 -5.92 -2.03 -10.51
CA ARG A 50 -6.33 -0.93 -11.38
C ARG A 50 -5.12 -0.06 -11.71
N THR A 51 -4.62 -0.15 -12.93
CA THR A 51 -3.63 0.82 -13.44
C THR A 51 -4.39 1.83 -14.29
N GLN A 52 -4.78 2.95 -13.70
CA GLN A 52 -5.39 4.04 -14.45
C GLN A 52 -4.30 4.80 -15.21
N LYS A 53 -4.63 5.31 -16.41
CA LYS A 53 -3.80 6.34 -17.06
C LYS A 53 -3.83 7.57 -16.15
N THR A 54 -2.69 7.92 -15.59
CA THR A 54 -2.55 9.12 -14.77
C THR A 54 -2.24 10.32 -15.68
N GLU A 55 -2.90 11.45 -15.45
CA GLU A 55 -2.46 12.76 -15.97
C GLU A 55 -1.39 13.40 -15.07
N LEU A 56 -1.08 12.77 -13.93
CA LEU A 56 -0.08 13.23 -12.97
C LEU A 56 1.30 12.65 -13.27
N VAL A 57 2.30 13.15 -12.53
CA VAL A 57 3.72 12.91 -12.77
C VAL A 57 4.11 11.42 -12.89
N PHE A 58 3.71 10.60 -11.91
CA PHE A 58 3.99 9.16 -11.89
C PHE A 58 2.75 8.36 -11.48
N PRO A 59 2.47 7.23 -12.14
CA PRO A 59 1.34 6.37 -11.77
C PRO A 59 1.62 5.60 -10.47
N ALA A 60 0.57 4.99 -9.90
CA ALA A 60 0.74 4.02 -8.84
C ALA A 60 1.67 2.89 -9.28
N CYS A 61 2.52 2.41 -8.37
CA CYS A 61 3.50 1.38 -8.66
C CYS A 61 3.76 0.49 -7.43
N VAL A 62 4.48 -0.62 -7.64
CA VAL A 62 4.96 -1.47 -6.55
C VAL A 62 6.47 -1.27 -6.43
N VAL A 63 6.93 -0.94 -5.22
CA VAL A 63 8.36 -0.74 -4.92
C VAL A 63 8.71 -1.56 -3.70
N ASN A 64 9.64 -2.51 -3.84
CA ASN A 64 10.14 -3.35 -2.73
C ASN A 64 9.01 -4.02 -1.90
N GLY A 65 7.97 -4.54 -2.56
CA GLY A 65 6.83 -5.17 -1.86
C GLY A 65 5.92 -4.19 -1.12
N SER A 66 6.02 -2.89 -1.42
CA SER A 66 5.09 -1.86 -0.96
C SER A 66 4.27 -1.33 -2.14
N GLY A 67 2.99 -1.08 -1.92
CA GLY A 67 2.17 -0.37 -2.89
C GLY A 67 2.33 1.14 -2.72
N VAL A 68 2.61 1.83 -3.80
CA VAL A 68 2.81 3.28 -3.85
C VAL A 68 1.67 3.88 -4.67
N SER A 69 0.98 4.86 -4.11
CA SER A 69 -0.03 5.64 -4.85
C SER A 69 0.61 6.35 -6.04
N LYS A 70 -0.22 6.85 -6.95
CA LYS A 70 0.27 7.85 -7.91
C LYS A 70 0.85 9.06 -7.15
N THR A 71 1.83 9.71 -7.76
CA THR A 71 2.39 10.95 -7.22
C THR A 71 1.39 12.08 -7.45
N PHE A 72 1.08 12.82 -6.39
CA PHE A 72 0.18 13.98 -6.47
C PHE A 72 0.84 15.23 -5.89
N GLN A 73 0.40 16.40 -6.35
CA GLN A 73 0.92 17.67 -5.90
C GLN A 73 -0.05 18.31 -4.90
N ILE A 74 0.51 18.93 -3.85
CA ILE A 74 -0.22 19.76 -2.90
C ILE A 74 0.41 21.15 -2.88
N LEU A 75 -0.41 22.18 -3.06
CA LEU A 75 -0.01 23.59 -3.13
C LEU A 75 -0.67 24.44 -2.05
N TYR A 76 -1.93 24.18 -1.74
CA TYR A 76 -2.75 24.96 -0.83
C TYR A 76 -3.37 24.11 0.28
N ARG A 77 -3.74 24.78 1.38
CA ARG A 77 -4.53 24.18 2.47
C ARG A 77 -5.94 23.86 1.99
N ASN A 78 -6.55 22.84 2.58
CA ASN A 78 -7.90 22.36 2.24
C ASN A 78 -8.04 21.90 0.78
N GLU A 79 -6.95 21.46 0.15
CA GLU A 79 -6.97 20.83 -1.16
C GLU A 79 -7.47 19.39 -1.08
N GLU A 80 -8.21 18.98 -2.10
CA GLU A 80 -8.64 17.60 -2.31
C GLU A 80 -7.99 17.07 -3.58
N VAL A 81 -7.43 15.86 -3.51
CA VAL A 81 -6.88 15.15 -4.66
C VAL A 81 -7.54 13.78 -4.76
N CYS A 82 -8.15 13.46 -5.90
CA CYS A 82 -8.60 12.11 -6.19
C CYS A 82 -7.40 11.20 -6.47
N LEU A 83 -7.26 10.13 -5.70
CA LEU A 83 -6.23 9.11 -5.88
C LEU A 83 -6.74 7.96 -6.75
N ASP A 84 -7.89 7.38 -6.41
CA ASP A 84 -8.50 6.24 -7.10
C ASP A 84 -7.54 5.06 -7.38
N ASP A 85 -6.57 4.89 -6.48
CA ASP A 85 -5.57 3.83 -6.55
C ASP A 85 -6.05 2.64 -5.70
N ALA A 86 -5.90 1.43 -6.24
CA ALA A 86 -6.18 0.20 -5.52
C ALA A 86 -4.91 -0.63 -5.42
N ILE A 87 -4.59 -1.07 -4.21
CA ILE A 87 -3.41 -1.88 -3.89
C ILE A 87 -3.90 -3.16 -3.24
N MET A 88 -3.42 -4.30 -3.74
CA MET A 88 -3.82 -5.61 -3.28
C MET A 88 -2.62 -6.38 -2.73
N PHE A 89 -2.69 -6.75 -1.46
CA PHE A 89 -1.71 -7.63 -0.81
C PHE A 89 -2.29 -9.04 -0.68
N ARG A 90 -1.52 -10.04 -1.10
CA ARG A 90 -1.83 -11.47 -0.89
C ARG A 90 -0.76 -12.08 -0.02
N ALA A 91 -1.12 -12.51 1.18
CA ALA A 91 -0.24 -13.22 2.09
C ALA A 91 -0.51 -14.72 1.99
N HIS A 92 0.48 -15.47 1.50
CA HIS A 92 0.46 -16.93 1.46
C HIS A 92 1.19 -17.49 2.68
N ILE A 93 0.49 -18.32 3.45
CA ILE A 93 0.97 -18.90 4.71
C ILE A 93 0.66 -20.39 4.76
N LEU A 94 1.62 -21.18 5.24
CA LEU A 94 1.40 -22.59 5.55
C LEU A 94 0.80 -22.70 6.96
N VAL A 95 -0.30 -23.44 7.08
CA VAL A 95 -1.04 -23.63 8.33
C VAL A 95 -1.31 -25.10 8.58
N ASP A 96 -1.29 -25.53 9.84
CA ASP A 96 -1.84 -26.81 10.23
C ASP A 96 -3.37 -26.71 10.24
N SER A 97 -4.06 -27.65 9.59
CA SER A 97 -5.53 -27.70 9.55
C SER A 97 -6.23 -27.66 10.92
N HIS A 98 -5.54 -28.05 12.00
CA HIS A 98 -6.06 -28.04 13.37
C HIS A 98 -5.67 -26.78 14.16
N LYS A 99 -4.80 -25.92 13.60
CA LYS A 99 -4.28 -24.71 14.26
C LYS A 99 -4.35 -23.47 13.39
N ILE A 100 -5.35 -23.40 12.51
CA ILE A 100 -5.51 -22.31 11.53
C ILE A 100 -5.60 -20.97 12.26
N GLU A 101 -6.50 -20.85 13.24
CA GLU A 101 -6.71 -19.61 14.01
C GLU A 101 -5.44 -19.16 14.75
N GLU A 102 -4.79 -20.06 15.49
CA GLU A 102 -3.53 -19.77 16.20
C GLU A 102 -2.44 -19.31 15.24
N THR A 103 -2.32 -19.93 14.07
CA THR A 103 -1.29 -19.58 13.08
C THR A 103 -1.56 -18.23 12.43
N LEU A 104 -2.83 -17.91 12.15
CA LEU A 104 -3.22 -16.60 11.61
C LEU A 104 -3.06 -15.49 12.64
N ASP A 105 -3.38 -15.72 13.90
CA ASP A 105 -3.16 -14.76 14.99
C ASP A 105 -1.66 -14.45 15.16
N ARG A 106 -0.83 -15.50 15.15
CA ARG A 106 0.64 -15.36 15.20
C ARG A 106 1.25 -14.65 13.98
N ALA A 107 0.53 -14.58 12.85
CA ALA A 107 1.00 -13.89 11.65
C ALA A 107 1.07 -12.37 11.86
N ASP A 108 0.34 -11.83 12.84
CA ASP A 108 0.42 -10.42 13.29
C ASP A 108 0.43 -9.45 12.10
N PHE A 109 -0.58 -9.57 11.24
CA PHE A 109 -0.72 -8.74 10.05
C PHE A 109 -0.88 -7.27 10.45
N CYS A 110 0.02 -6.42 9.95
CA CYS A 110 0.02 -4.99 10.25
C CYS A 110 0.17 -4.19 8.95
N LEU A 111 -0.85 -3.40 8.61
CA LEU A 111 -0.81 -2.50 7.46
C LEU A 111 -0.14 -1.19 7.85
N SER A 112 1.03 -0.91 7.29
CA SER A 112 1.70 0.38 7.38
C SER A 112 1.15 1.31 6.29
N VAL A 113 0.76 2.53 6.65
CA VAL A 113 0.35 3.58 5.72
C VAL A 113 1.17 4.82 6.03
N GLU A 114 1.97 5.27 5.07
CA GLU A 114 2.94 6.35 5.22
C GLU A 114 2.70 7.43 4.18
N LEU A 115 2.84 8.69 4.58
CA LEU A 115 2.84 9.83 3.68
C LEU A 115 4.28 10.26 3.42
N TRP A 116 4.70 10.19 2.16
CA TRP A 116 6.04 10.55 1.72
C TRP A 116 5.99 11.88 0.97
N PHE A 117 6.97 12.75 1.22
CA PHE A 117 7.16 14.03 0.57
C PHE A 117 8.44 14.03 -0.27
N THR A 118 8.41 14.71 -1.41
CA THR A 118 9.60 15.08 -2.19
C THR A 118 9.46 16.50 -2.73
N ASP A 119 10.53 17.27 -2.66
CA ASP A 119 10.66 18.62 -3.22
C ASP A 119 11.17 18.61 -4.67
N GLN A 120 11.44 17.42 -5.22
CA GLN A 120 11.89 17.28 -6.60
C GLN A 120 10.84 17.79 -7.58
N THR A 121 11.27 18.63 -8.51
CA THR A 121 10.45 19.10 -9.63
C THR A 121 10.44 18.06 -10.74
N PHE A 122 9.26 17.78 -11.27
CA PHE A 122 9.10 16.84 -12.37
C PHE A 122 8.42 17.53 -13.56
N GLY A 123 9.08 17.55 -14.72
CA GLY A 123 8.65 18.24 -15.94
C GLY A 123 9.86 18.64 -16.80
N PRO A 124 9.68 19.01 -18.08
CA PRO A 124 10.76 19.63 -18.85
C PRO A 124 11.13 20.97 -18.22
N GLU A 125 12.44 21.25 -18.11
CA GLU A 125 12.96 22.58 -17.75
C GLU A 125 12.49 23.66 -18.73
#